data_AF-V9QG61-F1
#
_entry.id   AF-V9QG61-F1
#
_cell.length_a   1.000
_cell.length_b   1.000
_cell.length_c   1.000
_cell.angle_alpha   90.00
_cell.angle_beta   90.00
_cell.angle_gamma   90.00
#
_symmetry.space_group_name_H-M   'P 1'
#
loop_
_entity.id
_entity.type
_entity.pdbx_description
1 polymer ?
#
loop_
_entity_poly.entity_id
_entity_poly.type
_entity_poly.pdbx_seq_one_letter_code
_entity_poly.pdbx_strand_id
1 'polypeptide(L)'
;MVFPQTPLIVAIYLFLGGAWVDITADVYNRDQLAITWGRQDWAATADTTKCPLTLNNRLGKYSRRKPDGPYYGMLGLNTPVRIDFTSPTGVLWERFEGHISSWPTRWDASGKDVTTTVQANGVKRRLAQGKKALKDPLRRHVQALGPLRYWPLTDGERAREGSEIVVGSQPIRAIGTAGSFYQGQPDWGKGSLAPWLDPVVQLPASTEGNLTVKVQPMTLTSWTVDHYRAGAGGTEDDFTVFDSGQGTDADPIVGWLVVTDRVSNDIELRVLSMGETTSSLTTLTTVASPGIFDDGLHMLRLSATASGGSTAWALAVDGATVASGTHAVPHRPVTRFRYRWGAFASMAEPMSLGHITYWGASPPSAAATWRAAEGYDRELAGRRIERLCIEQGVPLTVNGNLDQSVAMGPQKAGSFLDLLQSAADVDGGVIHEARGGGLAYRTCRSKYNQGM
;
A
#
# COMPACT_ATOMS: atom_id res chain seq x y z
N MET A 1 -39.94 -24.55 -27.86
CA MET A 1 -39.45 -23.55 -26.89
C MET A 1 -39.88 -22.18 -27.37
N VAL A 2 -40.84 -21.56 -26.68
CA VAL A 2 -41.29 -20.19 -26.99
C VAL A 2 -40.26 -19.24 -26.39
N PHE A 3 -39.52 -18.54 -27.27
CA PHE A 3 -38.71 -17.38 -26.93
C PHE A 3 -39.58 -16.39 -26.13
N PRO A 4 -39.10 -15.74 -25.05
CA PRO A 4 -39.97 -14.98 -24.16
C PRO A 4 -40.83 -13.96 -24.94
N GLN A 5 -42.16 -14.05 -24.81
CA GLN A 5 -43.15 -13.25 -25.54
C GLN A 5 -43.21 -11.78 -25.08
N THR A 6 -42.50 -11.42 -24.02
CA THR A 6 -42.44 -10.04 -23.52
C THR A 6 -41.03 -9.48 -23.72
N PRO A 7 -40.85 -8.40 -24.51
CA PRO A 7 -39.55 -7.77 -24.72
C PRO A 7 -38.98 -7.28 -23.40
N LEU A 8 -37.68 -7.52 -23.16
CA LEU A 8 -36.95 -6.87 -22.09
C LEU A 8 -36.82 -5.38 -22.42
N ILE A 9 -37.12 -4.51 -21.45
CA ILE A 9 -36.98 -3.06 -21.63
C ILE A 9 -35.55 -2.70 -21.25
N VAL A 10 -34.81 -2.15 -22.20
CA VAL A 10 -33.46 -1.61 -21.97
C VAL A 10 -33.59 -0.16 -21.55
N ALA A 11 -32.95 0.21 -20.45
CA ALA A 11 -32.83 1.59 -20.01
C ALA A 11 -31.34 2.00 -19.99
N ILE A 12 -31.04 3.16 -20.56
CA ILE A 12 -29.67 3.67 -20.72
C ILE A 12 -29.58 5.02 -20.04
N TYR A 13 -28.65 5.15 -19.10
CA TYR A 13 -28.48 6.35 -18.29
C TYR A 13 -27.08 6.94 -18.45
N LEU A 14 -26.98 8.27 -18.47
CA LEU A 14 -25.73 9.01 -18.33
C LEU A 14 -25.68 9.71 -16.99
N PHE A 15 -24.52 9.70 -16.32
CA PHE A 15 -24.32 10.49 -15.11
C PHE A 15 -23.89 11.91 -15.48
N LEU A 16 -24.78 12.88 -15.30
CA LEU A 16 -24.62 14.28 -15.70
C LEU A 16 -25.00 15.20 -14.54
N GLY A 17 -24.14 16.17 -14.22
CA GLY A 17 -24.45 17.17 -13.18
C GLY A 17 -24.73 16.62 -11.78
N GLY A 18 -24.25 15.40 -11.47
CA GLY A 18 -24.48 14.74 -10.18
C GLY A 18 -25.69 13.80 -10.13
N ALA A 19 -26.41 13.61 -11.24
CA ALA A 19 -27.58 12.72 -11.31
C ALA A 19 -27.53 11.79 -12.53
N TRP A 20 -28.20 10.65 -12.43
CA TRP A 20 -28.43 9.76 -13.57
C TRP A 20 -29.58 10.29 -14.42
N VAL A 21 -29.31 10.53 -15.70
CA VAL A 21 -30.25 11.04 -16.69
C VAL A 21 -30.55 9.95 -17.70
N ASP A 22 -31.84 9.64 -17.89
CA ASP A 22 -32.30 8.67 -18.88
C ASP A 22 -32.12 9.22 -20.31
N ILE A 23 -31.38 8.50 -21.14
CA ILE A 23 -31.12 8.83 -22.55
C ILE A 23 -31.65 7.74 -23.50
N THR A 24 -32.45 6.80 -23.01
CA THR A 24 -32.92 5.63 -23.78
C THR A 24 -33.57 6.03 -25.10
N ALA A 25 -34.38 7.08 -25.10
CA ALA A 25 -35.05 7.59 -26.30
C ALA A 25 -34.11 8.23 -27.33
N ASP A 26 -32.91 8.65 -26.92
CA ASP A 26 -31.91 9.25 -27.80
C ASP A 26 -30.95 8.20 -28.39
N VAL A 27 -31.00 6.93 -27.98
CA VAL A 27 -30.16 5.85 -28.52
C VAL A 27 -30.80 5.25 -29.78
N TYR A 28 -30.04 5.18 -30.87
CA TYR A 28 -30.52 4.57 -32.11
C TYR A 28 -30.56 3.04 -32.02
N ASN A 29 -31.71 2.45 -32.38
CA ASN A 29 -31.89 1.00 -32.48
C ASN A 29 -31.40 0.40 -33.82
N ARG A 30 -30.92 1.23 -34.75
CA ARG A 30 -30.42 0.75 -36.06
C ARG A 30 -29.12 -0.04 -35.94
N ASP A 31 -28.31 0.30 -34.94
CA ASP A 31 -27.10 -0.42 -34.58
C ASP A 31 -27.47 -1.36 -33.41
N GLN A 32 -27.17 -2.65 -33.53
CA GLN A 32 -27.45 -3.58 -32.43
C GLN A 32 -26.67 -3.19 -31.18
N LEU A 33 -27.37 -3.04 -30.06
CA LEU A 33 -26.74 -2.85 -28.76
C LEU A 33 -26.01 -4.14 -28.36
N ALA A 34 -24.70 -4.17 -28.57
CA ALA A 34 -23.85 -5.28 -28.20
C ALA A 34 -22.93 -4.87 -27.04
N ILE A 35 -22.93 -5.66 -25.96
CA ILE A 35 -21.94 -5.53 -24.89
C ILE A 35 -20.96 -6.70 -25.04
N THR A 36 -19.72 -6.40 -25.37
CA THR A 36 -18.67 -7.41 -25.54
C THR A 36 -17.94 -7.60 -24.21
N TRP A 37 -18.06 -8.80 -23.62
CA TRP A 37 -17.42 -9.19 -22.37
C TRP A 37 -16.39 -10.29 -22.58
N GLY A 38 -15.54 -10.47 -21.57
CA GLY A 38 -14.82 -11.72 -21.36
C GLY A 38 -13.46 -11.79 -22.06
N ARG A 39 -13.04 -13.01 -22.35
CA ARG A 39 -11.71 -13.36 -22.84
C ARG A 39 -11.86 -13.94 -24.24
N GLN A 40 -11.18 -13.37 -25.22
CA GLN A 40 -11.13 -13.92 -26.57
C GLN A 40 -10.43 -15.28 -26.58
N ASP A 41 -10.69 -16.09 -27.61
CA ASP A 41 -10.00 -17.35 -27.79
C ASP A 41 -8.48 -17.12 -27.81
N TRP A 42 -7.74 -17.99 -27.14
CA TRP A 42 -6.27 -17.92 -26.95
C TRP A 42 -5.73 -16.72 -26.15
N ALA A 43 -6.58 -15.78 -25.73
CA ALA A 43 -6.13 -14.72 -24.84
C ALA A 43 -5.86 -15.25 -23.43
N ALA A 44 -4.73 -14.86 -22.83
CA ALA A 44 -4.41 -15.19 -21.45
C ALA A 44 -5.29 -14.41 -20.45
N THR A 45 -5.62 -13.15 -20.79
CA THR A 45 -6.29 -12.19 -19.92
C THR A 45 -7.68 -11.82 -20.44
N ALA A 46 -8.66 -11.58 -19.55
CA ALA A 46 -9.95 -11.03 -19.97
C ALA A 46 -9.80 -9.57 -20.44
N ASP A 47 -10.37 -9.27 -21.60
CA ASP A 47 -10.33 -7.95 -22.23
C ASP A 47 -11.19 -6.93 -21.47
N THR A 48 -10.97 -5.65 -21.80
CA THR A 48 -11.87 -4.59 -21.34
C THR A 48 -13.23 -4.75 -22.03
N THR A 49 -14.30 -4.70 -21.24
CA THR A 49 -15.69 -4.69 -21.73
C THR A 49 -15.94 -3.42 -22.53
N LYS A 50 -16.61 -3.58 -23.67
CA LYS A 50 -16.94 -2.49 -24.59
C LYS A 50 -18.43 -2.51 -24.90
N CYS A 51 -19.04 -1.34 -24.94
CA CYS A 51 -20.39 -1.14 -25.42
C CYS A 51 -20.42 0.09 -26.34
N PRO A 52 -20.50 -0.08 -27.67
CA PRO A 52 -20.75 1.03 -28.58
C PRO A 52 -22.21 1.48 -28.48
N LEU A 53 -22.42 2.79 -28.49
CA LEU A 53 -23.74 3.42 -28.54
C LEU A 53 -23.74 4.47 -29.64
N THR A 54 -24.80 4.49 -30.46
CA THR A 54 -25.01 5.54 -31.45
C THR A 54 -26.15 6.43 -30.97
N LEU A 55 -25.84 7.68 -30.64
CA LEU A 55 -26.78 8.65 -30.10
C LEU A 55 -27.29 9.59 -31.19
N ASN A 56 -28.57 9.93 -31.11
CA ASN A 56 -29.19 10.99 -31.88
C ASN A 56 -28.68 12.35 -31.37
N ASN A 57 -27.96 13.06 -32.23
CA ASN A 57 -27.37 14.34 -31.90
C ASN A 57 -27.86 15.47 -32.83
N ARG A 58 -29.06 15.34 -33.43
CA ARG A 58 -29.65 16.35 -34.33
C ARG A 58 -29.78 17.73 -33.69
N LEU A 59 -30.13 17.77 -32.40
CA LEU A 59 -30.26 19.02 -31.62
C LEU A 59 -28.93 19.45 -30.98
N GLY A 60 -27.84 18.70 -31.19
CA GLY A 60 -26.54 18.98 -30.59
C GLY A 60 -26.46 18.71 -29.09
N LYS A 61 -27.40 17.95 -28.50
CA LYS A 61 -27.43 17.63 -27.06
C LYS A 61 -26.11 17.02 -26.57
N TYR A 62 -25.50 16.17 -27.38
CA TYR A 62 -24.28 15.40 -27.06
C TYR A 62 -23.00 16.05 -27.61
N SER A 63 -23.07 17.31 -28.02
CA SER A 63 -21.93 18.08 -28.52
C SER A 63 -21.25 18.87 -27.39
N ARG A 64 -20.08 18.38 -26.94
CA ARG A 64 -19.35 18.94 -25.78
C ARG A 64 -19.09 20.45 -25.82
N ARG A 65 -18.87 21.00 -27.03
CA ARG A 65 -18.49 22.40 -27.25
C ARG A 65 -19.65 23.29 -27.68
N LYS A 66 -20.89 22.81 -27.59
CA LYS A 66 -22.09 23.56 -27.96
C LYS A 66 -22.63 24.31 -26.73
N PRO A 67 -22.42 25.64 -26.57
CA PRO A 67 -22.74 26.36 -25.34
C PRO A 67 -24.24 26.39 -25.00
N ASP A 68 -25.09 26.35 -26.01
CA ASP A 68 -26.56 26.31 -25.93
C ASP A 68 -27.12 24.89 -25.75
N GLY A 69 -26.25 23.88 -25.69
CA GLY A 69 -26.66 22.48 -25.48
C GLY A 69 -27.01 22.20 -24.00
N PRO A 70 -28.03 21.37 -23.72
CA PRO A 70 -28.46 21.07 -22.35
C PRO A 70 -27.38 20.39 -21.50
N TYR A 71 -26.41 19.70 -22.12
CA TYR A 71 -25.32 19.01 -21.43
C TYR A 71 -23.96 19.71 -21.59
N TYR A 72 -23.98 20.99 -21.99
CA TYR A 72 -22.76 21.79 -22.09
C TYR A 72 -22.02 21.85 -20.75
N GLY A 73 -20.69 21.66 -20.78
CA GLY A 73 -19.85 21.61 -19.57
C GLY A 73 -19.99 20.34 -18.73
N MET A 74 -21.03 19.51 -18.94
CA MET A 74 -21.27 18.27 -18.19
C MET A 74 -20.68 17.03 -18.90
N LEU A 75 -20.49 17.11 -20.22
CA LEU A 75 -19.92 16.02 -21.02
C LEU A 75 -18.39 16.05 -20.99
N GLY A 76 -17.81 15.12 -20.25
CA GLY A 76 -16.38 14.98 -20.02
C GLY A 76 -15.76 13.77 -20.69
N LEU A 77 -14.44 13.67 -20.55
CA LEU A 77 -13.77 12.37 -20.59
C LEU A 77 -14.19 11.61 -19.32
N ASN A 78 -14.45 10.31 -19.44
CA ASN A 78 -14.95 9.45 -18.36
C ASN A 78 -16.36 9.77 -17.85
N THR A 79 -17.25 10.31 -18.70
CA THR A 79 -18.68 10.41 -18.32
C THR A 79 -19.24 9.01 -18.07
N PRO A 80 -19.76 8.72 -16.85
CA PRO A 80 -20.33 7.41 -16.53
C PRO A 80 -21.60 7.13 -17.35
N VAL A 81 -21.75 5.87 -17.75
CA VAL A 81 -22.93 5.35 -18.42
C VAL A 81 -23.31 4.02 -17.80
N ARG A 82 -24.61 3.81 -17.59
CA ARG A 82 -25.16 2.56 -17.07
C ARG A 82 -26.25 2.04 -18.01
N ILE A 83 -26.26 0.74 -18.21
CA ILE A 83 -27.27 0.03 -19.01
C ILE A 83 -27.95 -0.99 -18.12
N ASP A 84 -29.25 -0.78 -17.94
CA ASP A 84 -30.12 -1.57 -17.09
C ASP A 84 -31.16 -2.30 -17.93
N PHE A 85 -31.64 -3.42 -17.42
CA PHE A 85 -32.74 -4.17 -18.01
C PHE A 85 -33.85 -4.32 -16.99
N THR A 86 -35.05 -3.89 -17.37
CA THR A 86 -36.25 -4.12 -16.59
C THR A 86 -36.90 -5.41 -17.07
N SER A 87 -37.03 -6.38 -16.17
CA SER A 87 -37.83 -7.58 -16.43
C SER A 87 -39.31 -7.24 -16.57
N PRO A 88 -40.13 -8.09 -17.23
CA PRO A 88 -41.58 -7.88 -17.31
C PRO A 88 -42.28 -7.75 -15.96
N THR A 89 -41.67 -8.26 -14.88
CA THR A 89 -42.16 -8.18 -13.50
C THR A 89 -41.69 -6.92 -12.75
N GLY A 90 -41.01 -5.99 -13.42
CA GLY A 90 -40.58 -4.71 -12.86
C GLY A 90 -39.24 -4.75 -12.11
N VAL A 91 -38.56 -5.90 -12.05
CA VAL A 91 -37.22 -6.00 -11.43
C VAL A 91 -36.18 -5.40 -12.37
N LEU A 92 -35.40 -4.43 -11.87
CA LEU A 92 -34.25 -3.84 -12.54
C LEU A 92 -33.01 -4.70 -12.35
N TRP A 93 -32.31 -4.97 -13.45
CA TRP A 93 -31.06 -5.70 -13.49
C TRP A 93 -29.98 -4.85 -14.15
N GLU A 94 -28.98 -4.45 -13.37
CA GLU A 94 -27.80 -3.75 -13.90
C GLU A 94 -26.99 -4.73 -14.76
N ARG A 95 -26.78 -4.38 -16.04
CA ARG A 95 -26.05 -5.24 -16.97
C ARG A 95 -24.69 -4.71 -17.34
N PHE A 96 -24.49 -3.41 -17.34
CA PHE A 96 -23.21 -2.81 -17.66
C PHE A 96 -23.09 -1.43 -17.03
N GLU A 97 -21.95 -1.18 -16.39
CA GLU A 97 -21.50 0.14 -16.01
C GLU A 97 -20.15 0.42 -16.68
N GLY A 98 -20.06 1.56 -17.36
CA GLY A 98 -18.88 1.94 -18.11
C GLY A 98 -18.68 3.44 -18.15
N HIS A 99 -17.60 3.85 -18.81
CA HIS A 99 -17.21 5.24 -18.93
C HIS A 99 -16.99 5.57 -20.41
N ILE A 100 -17.62 6.66 -20.86
CA ILE A 100 -17.45 7.18 -22.22
C ILE A 100 -16.17 8.00 -22.29
N SER A 101 -15.33 7.67 -23.27
CA SER A 101 -13.99 8.27 -23.39
C SER A 101 -13.86 9.27 -24.53
N SER A 102 -14.84 9.34 -25.43
CA SER A 102 -14.84 10.24 -26.57
C SER A 102 -16.26 10.49 -27.02
N TRP A 103 -16.52 11.72 -27.47
CA TRP A 103 -17.81 12.17 -27.99
C TRP A 103 -17.64 12.67 -29.44
N PRO A 104 -17.37 11.78 -30.42
CA PRO A 104 -17.17 12.18 -31.81
C PRO A 104 -18.51 12.46 -32.50
N THR A 105 -18.62 13.59 -33.16
CA THR A 105 -19.81 13.95 -33.96
C THR A 105 -19.61 13.52 -35.41
N ARG A 106 -20.62 12.88 -36.00
CA ARG A 106 -20.70 12.54 -37.43
C ARG A 106 -21.92 13.20 -38.07
N TRP A 107 -21.77 13.54 -39.35
CA TRP A 107 -22.81 14.13 -40.19
C TRP A 107 -23.08 13.19 -41.36
N ASP A 108 -24.34 12.97 -41.69
CA ASP A 108 -24.70 12.37 -42.96
C ASP A 108 -24.55 13.38 -44.11
N ALA A 109 -24.45 12.88 -45.35
CA ALA A 109 -24.28 13.73 -46.52
C ALA A 109 -25.48 14.66 -46.79
N SER A 110 -26.63 14.40 -46.15
CA SER A 110 -27.85 15.21 -46.28
C SER A 110 -27.94 16.34 -45.24
N GLY A 111 -27.09 16.33 -44.21
CA GLY A 111 -27.14 17.24 -43.06
C GLY A 111 -28.34 17.04 -42.13
N LYS A 112 -29.22 16.08 -42.42
CA LYS A 112 -30.46 15.83 -41.65
C LYS A 112 -30.25 14.80 -40.55
N ASP A 113 -29.19 13.98 -40.62
CA ASP A 113 -28.82 13.04 -39.57
C ASP A 113 -27.45 13.41 -38.97
N VAL A 114 -27.49 13.88 -37.73
CA VAL A 114 -26.30 14.16 -36.92
C VAL A 114 -26.25 13.14 -35.80
N THR A 115 -25.19 12.36 -35.73
CA THR A 115 -25.05 11.28 -34.77
C THR A 115 -23.76 11.39 -33.98
N THR A 116 -23.76 10.81 -32.79
CA THR A 116 -22.56 10.68 -31.96
C THR A 116 -22.37 9.20 -31.63
N THR A 117 -21.35 8.58 -32.21
CA THR A 117 -21.01 7.17 -31.89
C THR A 117 -19.99 7.15 -30.78
N VAL A 118 -20.41 6.76 -29.59
CA VAL A 118 -19.56 6.68 -28.40
C VAL A 118 -19.22 5.23 -28.11
N GLN A 119 -18.05 5.01 -27.52
CA GLN A 119 -17.68 3.71 -26.95
C GLN A 119 -17.57 3.86 -25.43
N ALA A 120 -18.48 3.20 -24.73
CA ALA A 120 -18.39 2.99 -23.30
C ALA A 120 -17.44 1.83 -23.01
N ASN A 121 -16.53 2.03 -22.07
CA ASN A 121 -15.56 1.00 -21.66
C ASN A 121 -15.70 0.71 -20.17
N GLY A 122 -15.51 -0.55 -19.78
CA GLY A 122 -15.51 -0.94 -18.38
C GLY A 122 -14.33 -0.38 -17.57
N VAL A 123 -14.35 -0.65 -16.26
CA VAL A 123 -13.39 -0.14 -15.26
C VAL A 123 -11.93 -0.54 -15.52
N LYS A 124 -11.65 -1.72 -16.10
CA LYS A 124 -10.30 -2.21 -16.44
C LYS A 124 -9.55 -1.23 -17.34
N ARG A 125 -10.22 -0.55 -18.29
CA ARG A 125 -9.55 0.46 -19.13
C ARG A 125 -8.98 1.59 -18.28
N ARG A 126 -9.74 2.04 -17.28
CA ARG A 126 -9.34 3.13 -16.39
C ARG A 126 -8.25 2.66 -15.43
N LEU A 127 -8.34 1.44 -14.92
CA LEU A 127 -7.31 0.82 -14.08
C LEU A 127 -6.01 0.51 -14.84
N ALA A 128 -6.09 0.28 -16.15
CA ALA A 128 -4.92 0.07 -17.01
C ALA A 128 -4.23 1.39 -17.42
N GLN A 129 -4.93 2.52 -17.28
CA GLN A 129 -4.37 3.83 -17.60
C GLN A 129 -3.40 4.27 -16.50
N GLY A 130 -2.19 4.66 -16.92
CA GLY A 130 -1.16 5.15 -16.02
C GLY A 130 -0.55 4.05 -15.15
N LYS A 131 0.02 3.01 -15.79
CA LYS A 131 0.72 1.81 -15.24
C LYS A 131 1.82 2.09 -14.19
N LYS A 132 1.53 2.91 -13.20
CA LYS A 132 2.41 3.21 -12.09
C LYS A 132 2.41 1.97 -11.21
N ALA A 133 3.61 1.42 -10.99
CA ALA A 133 3.77 0.35 -10.05
C ALA A 133 3.28 0.81 -8.67
N LEU A 134 2.47 -0.03 -8.05
CA LEU A 134 2.20 0.08 -6.63
C LEU A 134 3.52 -0.13 -5.89
N LYS A 135 3.68 0.59 -4.76
CA LYS A 135 4.83 0.41 -3.88
C LYS A 135 4.87 -1.00 -3.28
N ASP A 136 6.00 -1.35 -2.68
CA ASP A 136 6.17 -2.63 -2.00
C ASP A 136 5.08 -2.87 -0.92
N PRO A 137 4.77 -4.14 -0.58
CA PRO A 137 3.68 -4.46 0.34
C PRO A 137 3.81 -3.79 1.72
N LEU A 138 5.01 -3.74 2.29
CA LEU A 138 5.26 -3.13 3.58
C LEU A 138 4.95 -1.63 3.55
N ARG A 139 5.45 -0.91 2.55
CA ARG A 139 5.19 0.52 2.41
C ARG A 139 3.71 0.83 2.23
N ARG A 140 2.99 0.03 1.46
CA ARG A 140 1.53 0.21 1.30
C ARG A 140 0.79 -0.06 2.60
N HIS A 141 1.13 -1.13 3.30
CA HIS A 141 0.55 -1.48 4.60
C HIS A 141 0.76 -0.35 5.62
N VAL A 142 1.99 0.12 5.79
CA VAL A 142 2.33 1.20 6.72
C VAL A 142 1.58 2.48 6.35
N GLN A 143 1.62 2.92 5.07
CA GLN A 143 0.96 4.16 4.65
C GLN A 143 -0.56 4.12 4.82
N ALA A 144 -1.20 2.97 4.58
CA ALA A 144 -2.65 2.82 4.75
C ALA A 144 -3.10 2.99 6.21
N LEU A 145 -2.22 2.67 7.16
CA LEU A 145 -2.51 2.73 8.59
C LEU A 145 -2.14 4.06 9.25
N GLY A 146 -1.45 4.96 8.54
CA GLY A 146 -1.18 6.32 8.98
C GLY A 146 -0.28 6.41 10.22
N PRO A 147 1.01 6.06 10.14
CA PRO A 147 1.95 6.30 11.23
C PRO A 147 2.08 7.79 11.52
N LEU A 148 2.55 8.14 12.72
CA LEU A 148 2.90 9.52 13.03
C LEU A 148 4.00 10.01 12.11
N ARG A 149 5.04 9.19 11.88
CA ARG A 149 6.16 9.47 10.96
C ARG A 149 6.69 8.19 10.33
N TYR A 150 7.26 8.31 9.13
CA TYR A 150 7.79 7.16 8.41
C TYR A 150 8.94 7.52 7.47
N TRP A 151 10.07 6.84 7.64
CA TRP A 151 11.24 6.90 6.77
C TRP A 151 11.49 5.53 6.13
N PRO A 152 11.08 5.32 4.87
CA PRO A 152 11.33 4.07 4.16
C PRO A 152 12.81 3.78 3.95
N LEU A 153 13.63 4.83 3.79
CA LEU A 153 15.03 4.77 3.37
C LEU A 153 15.23 4.17 1.98
N THR A 154 14.20 4.24 1.14
CA THR A 154 14.18 3.76 -0.25
C THR A 154 14.63 4.83 -1.24
N ASP A 155 15.36 5.83 -0.74
CA ASP A 155 15.94 6.90 -1.55
C ASP A 155 17.08 6.31 -2.40
N GLY A 156 17.08 6.62 -3.69
CA GLY A 156 18.03 6.02 -4.65
C GLY A 156 19.47 6.45 -4.40
N GLU A 157 20.41 5.85 -5.15
CA GLU A 157 21.87 5.98 -4.94
C GLU A 157 22.44 7.42 -4.93
N ARG A 158 21.72 8.40 -5.46
CA ARG A 158 22.13 9.82 -5.45
C ARG A 158 21.66 10.58 -4.21
N ALA A 159 20.94 9.93 -3.31
CA ALA A 159 20.43 10.54 -2.09
C ALA A 159 21.57 10.87 -1.12
N ARG A 160 21.32 11.87 -0.28
CA ARG A 160 22.23 12.28 0.81
C ARG A 160 21.56 12.17 2.18
N GLU A 161 20.26 11.90 2.18
CA GLU A 161 19.40 11.84 3.33
C GLU A 161 18.20 10.94 2.99
N GLY A 162 17.61 10.33 4.00
CA GLY A 162 16.44 9.49 3.85
C GLY A 162 15.17 10.33 3.99
N SER A 163 14.35 10.35 2.95
CA SER A 163 13.15 11.19 2.93
C SER A 163 12.10 10.67 3.91
N GLU A 164 11.48 11.61 4.61
CA GLU A 164 10.29 11.36 5.39
C GLU A 164 9.05 11.47 4.48
N ILE A 165 8.09 10.56 4.61
CA ILE A 165 6.96 10.48 3.68
C ILE A 165 5.59 10.84 4.30
N VAL A 166 5.53 11.14 5.60
CA VAL A 166 4.35 11.60 6.34
C VAL A 166 4.60 13.00 6.90
N VAL A 167 4.05 14.01 6.21
CA VAL A 167 4.18 15.44 6.49
C VAL A 167 4.53 15.80 7.96
N GLY A 168 5.69 16.43 8.15
CA GLY A 168 6.01 17.17 9.39
C GLY A 168 7.24 16.71 10.17
N SER A 169 8.12 15.89 9.60
CA SER A 169 9.44 15.60 10.20
C SER A 169 10.60 15.92 9.28
N GLN A 170 11.79 16.00 9.87
CA GLN A 170 13.03 16.17 9.13
C GLN A 170 13.42 14.86 8.41
N PRO A 171 14.17 14.95 7.30
CA PRO A 171 14.80 13.77 6.71
C PRO A 171 15.83 13.18 7.69
N ILE A 172 16.07 11.87 7.60
CA ILE A 172 17.11 11.22 8.38
C ILE A 172 18.47 11.43 7.69
N ARG A 173 19.50 11.74 8.47
CA ARG A 173 20.82 12.12 7.92
C ARG A 173 21.95 11.38 8.61
N ALA A 174 23.04 11.17 7.87
CA ALA A 174 24.29 10.65 8.38
C ALA A 174 25.06 11.73 9.18
N ILE A 175 24.60 11.99 10.39
CA ILE A 175 25.13 13.03 11.29
C ILE A 175 25.17 12.42 12.68
N GLY A 176 26.26 12.61 13.44
CA GLY A 176 26.24 12.28 14.86
C GLY A 176 26.31 13.50 15.78
N THR A 177 26.91 13.33 16.95
CA THR A 177 26.74 14.29 18.05
C THR A 177 27.30 15.66 17.69
N ALA A 178 26.55 16.72 18.01
CA ALA A 178 26.89 18.12 17.74
C ALA A 178 27.17 18.47 16.26
N GLY A 179 26.64 17.69 15.29
CA GLY A 179 26.82 17.98 13.86
C GLY A 179 28.13 17.46 13.27
N SER A 180 28.86 16.61 14.01
CA SER A 180 30.07 15.95 13.51
C SER A 180 29.75 14.94 12.38
N PHE A 181 30.61 14.92 11.36
CA PHE A 181 30.59 13.90 10.31
C PHE A 181 31.38 12.68 10.78
N TYR A 182 30.77 11.50 10.72
CA TYR A 182 31.42 10.23 11.05
C TYR A 182 32.10 9.62 9.83
N GLN A 183 33.08 8.73 10.07
CA GLN A 183 33.89 8.10 9.03
C GLN A 183 33.10 7.12 8.15
N GLY A 184 31.95 6.61 8.61
CA GLY A 184 31.00 5.86 7.78
C GLY A 184 29.92 6.77 7.19
N GLN A 185 29.87 6.86 5.86
CA GLN A 185 28.69 7.38 5.15
C GLN A 185 27.84 6.19 4.68
N PRO A 186 26.50 6.24 4.85
CA PRO A 186 25.63 5.18 4.38
C PRO A 186 25.53 5.19 2.84
N ASP A 187 25.40 4.00 2.28
CA ASP A 187 25.21 3.74 0.86
C ASP A 187 23.71 3.68 0.52
N TRP A 188 23.13 4.83 0.17
CA TRP A 188 21.72 4.92 -0.22
C TRP A 188 21.40 4.05 -1.44
N GLY A 189 20.23 3.41 -1.46
CA GLY A 189 19.74 2.61 -2.57
C GLY A 189 20.49 1.30 -2.86
N LYS A 190 21.55 0.96 -2.11
CA LYS A 190 22.34 -0.27 -2.28
C LYS A 190 21.93 -1.41 -1.35
N GLY A 191 21.14 -1.11 -0.32
CA GLY A 191 20.67 -2.09 0.65
C GLY A 191 19.53 -2.93 0.08
N SER A 192 19.48 -4.20 0.44
CA SER A 192 18.36 -5.10 0.18
C SER A 192 17.92 -5.74 1.49
N LEU A 193 16.66 -5.53 1.87
CA LEU A 193 16.05 -6.21 3.00
C LEU A 193 15.45 -7.56 2.59
N ALA A 194 14.83 -7.62 1.41
CA ALA A 194 14.31 -8.82 0.80
C ALA A 194 14.13 -8.61 -0.71
N PRO A 195 14.10 -9.67 -1.55
CA PRO A 195 13.95 -9.55 -3.00
C PRO A 195 12.63 -8.94 -3.50
N TRP A 196 11.63 -8.76 -2.63
CA TRP A 196 10.31 -8.21 -2.95
C TRP A 196 10.07 -6.80 -2.40
N LEU A 197 11.01 -6.25 -1.63
CA LEU A 197 10.97 -4.89 -1.11
C LEU A 197 11.80 -3.95 -1.99
N ASP A 198 11.45 -2.67 -2.02
CA ASP A 198 12.25 -1.64 -2.68
C ASP A 198 13.65 -1.57 -2.02
N PRO A 199 14.75 -1.35 -2.78
CA PRO A 199 16.08 -1.20 -2.20
C PRO A 199 16.12 -0.07 -1.16
N VAL A 200 16.86 -0.31 -0.08
CA VAL A 200 16.99 0.61 1.06
C VAL A 200 18.43 1.11 1.21
N VAL A 201 18.74 1.74 2.34
CA VAL A 201 20.10 2.15 2.66
C VAL A 201 20.93 0.95 3.13
N GLN A 202 22.20 0.89 2.71
CA GLN A 202 23.20 -0.03 3.22
C GLN A 202 24.16 0.71 4.14
N LEU A 203 24.45 0.11 5.29
CA LEU A 203 25.49 0.55 6.22
C LEU A 203 26.79 -0.21 5.85
N PRO A 204 27.88 0.49 5.48
CA PRO A 204 29.08 -0.18 4.99
C PRO A 204 29.84 -0.96 6.07
N ALA A 205 30.41 -2.09 5.66
CA ALA A 205 31.35 -2.87 6.46
C ALA A 205 32.52 -2.03 6.98
N SER A 206 33.04 -2.39 8.16
CA SER A 206 34.24 -1.77 8.75
C SER A 206 34.17 -0.23 8.89
N THR A 207 32.96 0.32 9.06
CA THR A 207 32.76 1.74 9.34
C THR A 207 31.95 1.93 10.62
N GLU A 208 32.05 3.13 11.19
CA GLU A 208 31.18 3.59 12.26
C GLU A 208 30.46 4.86 11.83
N GLY A 209 29.18 4.96 12.16
CA GLY A 209 28.42 6.16 11.91
C GLY A 209 27.06 6.20 12.60
N ASN A 210 26.34 7.29 12.36
CA ASN A 210 25.03 7.54 12.94
C ASN A 210 24.06 8.03 11.87
N LEU A 211 22.89 7.40 11.81
CA LEU A 211 21.71 7.93 11.13
C LEU A 211 20.81 8.59 12.18
N THR A 212 20.68 9.92 12.12
CA THR A 212 19.94 10.70 13.11
C THR A 212 18.80 11.45 12.46
N VAL A 213 17.66 11.48 13.16
CA VAL A 213 16.52 12.32 12.79
C VAL A 213 15.88 12.96 14.01
N LYS A 214 15.53 14.23 13.89
CA LYS A 214 14.74 14.95 14.91
C LYS A 214 13.25 14.78 14.60
N VAL A 215 12.49 14.53 15.65
CA VAL A 215 11.04 14.40 15.61
C VAL A 215 10.45 15.51 16.45
N GLN A 216 9.38 16.13 15.95
CA GLN A 216 8.66 17.11 16.74
C GLN A 216 8.01 16.41 17.95
N PRO A 217 8.27 16.87 19.19
CA PRO A 217 7.71 16.24 20.37
C PRO A 217 6.18 16.33 20.35
N MET A 218 5.53 15.22 20.70
CA MET A 218 4.08 15.11 20.82
C MET A 218 3.72 14.53 22.18
N THR A 219 2.71 15.08 22.83
CA THR A 219 2.20 14.55 24.11
C THR A 219 1.38 13.29 23.83
N LEU A 220 1.98 12.14 24.07
CA LEU A 220 1.38 10.82 23.88
C LEU A 220 1.45 10.03 25.19
N THR A 221 0.53 9.09 25.38
CA THR A 221 0.57 8.14 26.49
C THR A 221 1.30 6.84 26.12
N SER A 222 1.59 6.64 24.84
CA SER A 222 2.40 5.54 24.34
C SER A 222 2.96 5.86 22.95
N TRP A 223 4.05 5.19 22.62
CA TRP A 223 4.63 5.19 21.29
C TRP A 223 5.13 3.79 20.91
N THR A 224 5.25 3.56 19.61
CA THR A 224 5.88 2.36 19.06
C THR A 224 6.76 2.74 17.88
N VAL A 225 7.93 2.12 17.79
CA VAL A 225 8.87 2.30 16.69
C VAL A 225 9.26 0.95 16.11
N ASP A 226 9.35 0.90 14.78
CA ASP A 226 9.85 -0.26 14.06
C ASP A 226 11.07 0.14 13.24
N HIS A 227 12.00 -0.78 13.07
CA HIS A 227 12.99 -0.72 11.99
C HIS A 227 13.25 -2.13 11.46
N TYR A 228 13.71 -2.20 10.21
CA TYR A 228 13.94 -3.45 9.51
C TYR A 228 15.39 -3.54 9.10
N ARG A 229 15.97 -4.73 9.25
CA ARG A 229 17.36 -5.00 8.91
C ARG A 229 17.50 -6.29 8.12
N ALA A 230 18.62 -6.39 7.40
CA ALA A 230 19.10 -7.64 6.80
C ALA A 230 20.62 -7.57 6.65
N GLY A 231 21.29 -8.70 6.84
CA GLY A 231 22.74 -8.81 6.90
C GLY A 231 23.26 -8.79 8.34
N ALA A 232 24.51 -9.23 8.50
CA ALA A 232 25.07 -9.44 9.82
C ALA A 232 25.39 -8.13 10.59
N GLY A 233 25.77 -7.06 9.89
CA GLY A 233 26.00 -5.73 10.48
C GLY A 233 27.32 -5.58 11.25
N GLY A 234 27.36 -4.55 12.08
CA GLY A 234 28.49 -4.24 12.96
C GLY A 234 28.67 -5.28 14.07
N THR A 235 29.66 -5.05 14.94
CA THR A 235 29.82 -5.87 16.14
C THR A 235 28.76 -5.55 17.18
N GLU A 236 28.45 -4.27 17.34
CA GLU A 236 27.38 -3.76 18.21
C GLU A 236 26.72 -2.56 17.52
N ASP A 237 25.47 -2.72 17.13
CA ASP A 237 24.64 -1.66 16.55
C ASP A 237 23.53 -1.28 17.54
N ASP A 238 23.08 -0.02 17.54
CA ASP A 238 21.97 0.42 18.38
C ASP A 238 20.93 1.24 17.62
N PHE A 239 19.65 1.00 17.93
CA PHE A 239 18.57 1.93 17.63
C PHE A 239 18.08 2.58 18.92
N THR A 240 18.28 3.90 19.02
CA THR A 240 17.98 4.68 20.21
C THR A 240 16.81 5.65 20.00
N VAL A 241 15.84 5.61 20.90
CA VAL A 241 14.73 6.59 21.01
C VAL A 241 15.00 7.53 22.18
N PHE A 242 15.24 8.81 21.88
CA PHE A 242 15.48 9.84 22.89
C PHE A 242 14.21 10.63 23.20
N ASP A 243 13.99 10.90 24.47
CA ASP A 243 12.88 11.70 24.96
C ASP A 243 13.17 13.21 24.98
N SER A 244 12.30 13.98 25.65
CA SER A 244 12.34 15.43 25.75
C SER A 244 12.96 15.97 27.04
N GLY A 245 13.74 15.18 27.78
CA GLY A 245 14.46 15.68 28.95
C GLY A 245 15.36 16.87 28.59
N GLN A 246 15.54 17.82 29.51
CA GLN A 246 16.39 18.99 29.28
C GLN A 246 17.90 18.68 29.32
N GLY A 247 18.29 17.51 29.83
CA GLY A 247 19.69 17.10 29.94
C GLY A 247 20.42 17.70 31.14
N THR A 248 19.66 18.13 32.16
CA THR A 248 20.21 18.52 33.47
C THR A 248 20.19 17.31 34.41
N ASP A 249 20.95 17.31 35.49
CA ASP A 249 20.91 16.18 36.45
C ASP A 249 19.54 16.03 37.14
N ALA A 250 18.75 17.11 37.23
CA ALA A 250 17.37 17.09 37.75
C ALA A 250 16.34 16.67 36.68
N ASP A 251 16.67 16.84 35.40
CA ASP A 251 15.82 16.49 34.27
C ASP A 251 16.63 15.84 33.13
N PRO A 252 17.10 14.60 33.33
CA PRO A 252 17.99 13.95 32.37
C PRO A 252 17.24 13.60 31.07
N ILE A 253 17.99 13.54 29.97
CA ILE A 253 17.52 12.94 28.73
C ILE A 253 17.52 11.43 28.91
N VAL A 254 16.39 10.79 28.61
CA VAL A 254 16.28 9.32 28.60
C VAL A 254 16.35 8.81 27.17
N GLY A 255 17.19 7.81 26.95
CA GLY A 255 17.30 7.05 25.71
C GLY A 255 16.90 5.60 25.92
N TRP A 256 16.02 5.06 25.08
CA TRP A 256 15.73 3.63 25.02
C TRP A 256 16.50 3.02 23.85
N LEU A 257 17.40 2.08 24.13
CA LEU A 257 18.32 1.50 23.17
C LEU A 257 17.94 0.04 22.93
N VAL A 258 17.61 -0.29 21.69
CA VAL A 258 17.65 -1.68 21.22
C VAL A 258 19.05 -1.90 20.67
N VAL A 259 19.87 -2.64 21.42
CA VAL A 259 21.24 -2.98 21.05
C VAL A 259 21.23 -4.38 20.43
N THR A 260 21.87 -4.54 19.28
CA THR A 260 22.09 -5.84 18.65
C THR A 260 23.59 -6.13 18.65
N ASP A 261 24.02 -7.10 19.45
CA ASP A 261 25.42 -7.50 19.58
C ASP A 261 25.62 -8.84 18.85
N ARG A 262 26.39 -8.79 17.77
CA ARG A 262 26.69 -9.97 16.95
C ARG A 262 27.71 -10.89 17.62
N VAL A 263 28.62 -10.34 18.42
CA VAL A 263 29.68 -11.10 19.11
C VAL A 263 29.06 -11.95 20.21
N SER A 264 28.19 -11.34 21.01
CA SER A 264 27.42 -12.01 22.07
C SER A 264 26.23 -12.81 21.51
N ASN A 265 25.83 -12.52 20.26
CA ASN A 265 24.66 -13.07 19.58
C ASN A 265 23.37 -12.88 20.40
N ASP A 266 23.09 -11.62 20.72
CA ASP A 266 21.92 -11.24 21.50
C ASP A 266 21.33 -9.87 21.06
N ILE A 267 20.13 -9.61 21.59
CA ILE A 267 19.51 -8.28 21.59
C ILE A 267 19.37 -7.85 23.04
N GLU A 268 19.83 -6.65 23.37
CA GLU A 268 19.59 -6.03 24.67
C GLU A 268 18.65 -4.83 24.55
N LEU A 269 17.72 -4.71 25.50
CA LEU A 269 17.03 -3.44 25.74
C LEU A 269 17.75 -2.72 26.89
N ARG A 270 18.36 -1.58 26.60
CA ARG A 270 19.01 -0.74 27.60
C ARG A 270 18.30 0.60 27.74
N VAL A 271 18.35 1.18 28.93
CA VAL A 271 17.91 2.56 29.20
C VAL A 271 19.12 3.39 29.60
N LEU A 272 19.37 4.43 28.83
CA LEU A 272 20.37 5.46 29.07
C LEU A 272 19.69 6.65 29.74
N SER A 273 20.28 7.17 30.81
CA SER A 273 19.92 8.46 31.41
C SER A 273 21.14 9.38 31.34
N MET A 274 20.98 10.57 30.76
CA MET A 274 22.05 11.56 30.63
C MET A 274 21.62 12.87 31.29
N GLY A 275 22.25 13.18 32.42
CA GLY A 275 22.22 14.49 33.03
C GLY A 275 23.37 15.38 32.54
N GLU A 276 23.59 16.49 33.24
CA GLU A 276 24.63 17.46 32.90
C GLU A 276 26.01 16.96 33.33
N THR A 277 26.11 16.33 34.50
CA THR A 277 27.38 15.84 35.06
C THR A 277 27.41 14.32 35.24
N THR A 278 26.25 13.67 35.17
CA THR A 278 26.12 12.24 35.41
C THR A 278 25.42 11.53 34.25
N SER A 279 25.78 10.27 34.03
CA SER A 279 25.02 9.38 33.14
C SER A 279 24.97 7.97 33.71
N SER A 280 23.92 7.24 33.35
CA SER A 280 23.76 5.83 33.71
C SER A 280 23.21 5.03 32.53
N LEU A 281 23.59 3.77 32.46
CA LEU A 281 23.10 2.81 31.48
C LEU A 281 22.64 1.56 32.21
N THR A 282 21.41 1.13 31.99
CA THR A 282 20.82 -0.04 32.64
C THR A 282 20.30 -1.00 31.59
N THR A 283 20.76 -2.25 31.60
CA THR A 283 20.17 -3.33 30.78
C THR A 283 18.90 -3.83 31.46
N LEU A 284 17.77 -3.78 30.75
CA LEU A 284 16.46 -4.25 31.22
C LEU A 284 16.22 -5.71 30.87
N THR A 285 16.73 -6.16 29.71
CA THR A 285 16.60 -7.55 29.24
C THR A 285 17.66 -7.87 28.20
N THR A 286 17.95 -9.17 28.08
CA THR A 286 18.83 -9.75 27.05
C THR A 286 18.10 -10.92 26.42
N VAL A 287 17.94 -10.89 25.10
CA VAL A 287 17.33 -11.95 24.29
C VAL A 287 18.45 -12.68 23.56
N ALA A 288 18.82 -13.86 24.05
CA ALA A 288 19.90 -14.66 23.49
C ALA A 288 19.47 -15.36 22.19
N SER A 289 20.42 -15.53 21.26
CA SER A 289 20.22 -16.22 19.97
C SER A 289 19.00 -15.74 19.18
N PRO A 290 18.92 -14.43 18.88
CA PRO A 290 17.76 -13.82 18.23
C PRO A 290 17.55 -14.29 16.79
N GLY A 291 18.58 -14.86 16.16
CA GLY A 291 18.50 -15.33 14.77
C GLY A 291 18.38 -14.21 13.74
N ILE A 292 18.87 -13.01 14.05
CA ILE A 292 18.74 -11.81 13.20
C ILE A 292 20.01 -11.48 12.39
N PHE A 293 21.14 -12.14 12.68
CA PHE A 293 22.46 -11.82 12.12
C PHE A 293 22.75 -12.60 10.83
N ASP A 294 21.78 -12.68 9.94
CA ASP A 294 21.87 -13.33 8.65
C ASP A 294 21.34 -12.41 7.52
N ASP A 295 21.42 -12.88 6.27
CA ASP A 295 20.99 -12.10 5.09
C ASP A 295 19.45 -12.01 4.95
N GLY A 296 18.70 -12.63 5.85
CA GLY A 296 17.26 -12.58 5.95
C GLY A 296 16.73 -11.23 6.39
N LEU A 297 15.48 -10.97 6.03
CA LEU A 297 14.71 -9.85 6.55
C LEU A 297 14.45 -10.07 8.03
N HIS A 298 14.61 -9.04 8.85
CA HIS A 298 14.18 -9.03 10.25
C HIS A 298 13.53 -7.70 10.62
N MET A 299 12.55 -7.75 11.53
CA MET A 299 11.87 -6.58 12.10
C MET A 299 12.14 -6.50 13.60
N LEU A 300 12.55 -5.32 14.05
CA LEU A 300 12.69 -5.00 15.46
C LEU A 300 11.68 -3.90 15.82
N ARG A 301 10.84 -4.18 16.81
CA ARG A 301 9.82 -3.26 17.32
C ARG A 301 10.02 -3.01 18.81
N LEU A 302 10.03 -1.73 19.19
CA LEU A 302 9.99 -1.29 20.58
C LEU A 302 8.73 -0.47 20.82
N SER A 303 7.96 -0.85 21.84
CA SER A 303 6.79 -0.11 22.32
C SER A 303 7.03 0.38 23.74
N ALA A 304 6.57 1.59 24.05
CA ALA A 304 6.60 2.14 25.39
C ALA A 304 5.27 2.84 25.72
N THR A 305 4.79 2.67 26.96
CA THR A 305 3.49 3.17 27.42
C THR A 305 3.63 3.72 28.84
N ALA A 306 3.05 4.88 29.11
CA ALA A 306 2.98 5.47 30.45
C ALA A 306 2.27 4.53 31.43
N SER A 307 2.87 4.31 32.61
CA SER A 307 2.34 3.40 33.63
C SER A 307 2.66 3.91 35.04
N GLY A 308 1.75 4.70 35.63
CA GLY A 308 1.81 5.04 37.06
C GLY A 308 3.12 5.69 37.53
N GLY A 309 3.69 6.59 36.72
CA GLY A 309 4.99 7.24 36.98
C GLY A 309 6.20 6.48 36.43
N SER A 310 5.99 5.25 35.97
CA SER A 310 6.96 4.43 35.24
C SER A 310 6.59 4.36 33.75
N THR A 311 7.42 3.65 32.98
CA THR A 311 7.17 3.34 31.58
C THR A 311 7.15 1.82 31.40
N ALA A 312 6.01 1.28 30.98
CA ALA A 312 5.90 -0.10 30.53
C ALA A 312 6.47 -0.21 29.11
N TRP A 313 7.17 -1.29 28.80
CA TRP A 313 7.82 -1.52 27.52
C TRP A 313 7.59 -2.94 27.00
N ALA A 314 7.65 -3.10 25.68
CA ALA A 314 7.65 -4.40 25.01
C ALA A 314 8.60 -4.38 23.81
N LEU A 315 9.40 -5.44 23.68
CA LEU A 315 10.29 -5.69 22.56
C LEU A 315 9.73 -6.85 21.73
N ALA A 316 9.60 -6.65 20.43
CA ALA A 316 9.19 -7.68 19.49
C ALA A 316 10.21 -7.85 18.36
N VAL A 317 10.40 -9.11 17.96
CA VAL A 317 11.26 -9.54 16.85
C VAL A 317 10.38 -10.34 15.90
N ASP A 318 10.44 -10.03 14.61
CA ASP A 318 9.76 -10.77 13.54
C ASP A 318 8.27 -11.04 13.81
N GLY A 319 7.61 -10.02 14.37
CA GLY A 319 6.18 -10.00 14.63
C GLY A 319 5.74 -10.62 15.97
N ALA A 320 6.67 -11.16 16.77
CA ALA A 320 6.39 -11.75 18.08
C ALA A 320 7.04 -10.95 19.22
N THR A 321 6.30 -10.70 20.30
CA THR A 321 6.86 -10.11 21.52
C THR A 321 7.80 -11.10 22.18
N VAL A 322 9.08 -10.72 22.32
CA VAL A 322 10.13 -11.56 22.92
C VAL A 322 10.41 -11.19 24.38
N ALA A 323 10.14 -9.93 24.77
CA ALA A 323 10.30 -9.46 26.13
C ALA A 323 9.37 -8.28 26.43
N SER A 324 9.00 -8.11 27.70
CA SER A 324 8.25 -6.94 28.17
C SER A 324 8.48 -6.71 29.65
N GLY A 325 8.29 -5.48 30.12
CA GLY A 325 8.43 -5.14 31.53
C GLY A 325 8.04 -3.70 31.83
N THR A 326 8.41 -3.23 33.01
CA THR A 326 8.23 -1.85 33.44
C THR A 326 9.54 -1.31 33.98
N HIS A 327 9.88 -0.07 33.65
CA HIS A 327 11.06 0.62 34.17
C HIS A 327 10.67 1.96 34.80
N ALA A 328 11.28 2.29 35.94
CA ALA A 328 10.94 3.43 36.79
C ALA A 328 11.48 4.76 36.23
N VAL A 329 11.09 5.09 34.99
CA VAL A 329 11.36 6.36 34.34
C VAL A 329 10.05 6.95 33.82
N PRO A 330 9.85 8.28 33.93
CA PRO A 330 8.64 8.91 33.46
C PRO A 330 8.55 8.84 31.94
N HIS A 331 7.37 8.51 31.42
CA HIS A 331 7.11 8.55 29.99
C HIS A 331 7.08 10.00 29.50
N ARG A 332 7.86 10.31 28.45
CA ARG A 332 8.01 11.67 27.90
C ARG A 332 7.91 11.67 26.38
N PRO A 333 7.57 12.82 25.76
CA PRO A 333 7.59 12.99 24.31
C PRO A 333 8.94 12.60 23.69
N VAL A 334 8.90 11.91 22.56
CA VAL A 334 10.09 11.58 21.77
C VAL A 334 10.57 12.81 21.00
N THR A 335 11.89 13.05 20.98
CA THR A 335 12.50 14.18 20.24
C THR A 335 13.46 13.74 19.15
N ARG A 336 14.03 12.53 19.22
CA ARG A 336 15.08 12.10 18.30
C ARG A 336 15.18 10.58 18.22
N PHE A 337 15.42 10.10 17.00
CA PHE A 337 15.88 8.74 16.74
C PHE A 337 17.33 8.76 16.30
N ARG A 338 18.07 7.72 16.67
CA ARG A 338 19.43 7.46 16.20
C ARG A 338 19.57 5.97 15.91
N TYR A 339 20.05 5.63 14.72
CA TYR A 339 20.65 4.32 14.47
C TYR A 339 22.16 4.50 14.43
N ARG A 340 22.88 3.91 15.39
CA ARG A 340 24.34 3.84 15.38
C ARG A 340 24.74 2.49 14.81
N TRP A 341 25.63 2.50 13.83
CA TRP A 341 26.36 1.30 13.44
C TRP A 341 27.82 1.46 13.80
N GLY A 342 28.44 0.40 14.29
CA GLY A 342 29.80 0.47 14.80
C GLY A 342 30.52 -0.85 14.71
N ALA A 343 31.77 -0.78 14.25
CA ALA A 343 32.68 -1.91 14.21
C ALA A 343 33.80 -1.70 15.24
N PHE A 344 33.99 -2.69 16.11
CA PHE A 344 35.30 -2.95 16.68
C PHE A 344 35.91 -4.10 15.87
N ALA A 345 36.90 -3.81 15.00
CA ALA A 345 37.70 -4.79 14.22
C ALA A 345 37.09 -5.36 12.90
N SER A 346 37.81 -6.35 12.34
CA SER A 346 37.65 -6.95 10.99
C SER A 346 36.43 -7.87 10.80
N MET A 347 35.44 -7.80 11.70
CA MET A 347 34.25 -8.67 11.69
C MET A 347 32.98 -7.95 11.25
N ALA A 348 33.05 -6.66 10.93
CA ALA A 348 31.88 -5.91 10.47
C ALA A 348 31.58 -6.20 9.00
N GLU A 349 30.35 -6.61 8.73
CA GLU A 349 29.80 -6.90 7.41
C GLU A 349 28.79 -5.80 7.03
N PRO A 350 28.51 -5.59 5.74
CA PRO A 350 27.49 -4.61 5.36
C PRO A 350 26.12 -5.07 5.86
N MET A 351 25.24 -4.11 6.13
CA MET A 351 23.87 -4.40 6.56
C MET A 351 22.90 -3.41 5.94
N SER A 352 21.77 -3.92 5.49
CA SER A 352 20.65 -3.12 5.00
C SER A 352 19.81 -2.66 6.17
N LEU A 353 19.40 -1.39 6.16
CA LEU A 353 18.48 -0.82 7.15
C LEU A 353 17.35 -0.10 6.41
N GLY A 354 16.12 -0.23 6.86
CA GLY A 354 15.00 0.45 6.23
C GLY A 354 13.75 0.52 7.09
N HIS A 355 12.77 1.22 6.54
CA HIS A 355 11.40 1.27 7.05
C HIS A 355 11.29 1.63 8.54
N ILE A 356 11.87 2.77 8.93
CA ILE A 356 11.74 3.29 10.30
C ILE A 356 10.35 3.91 10.46
N THR A 357 9.52 3.35 11.33
CA THR A 357 8.16 3.86 11.59
C THR A 357 8.04 4.40 13.02
N TYR A 358 7.15 5.37 13.21
CA TYR A 358 6.79 5.91 14.51
C TYR A 358 5.28 6.01 14.64
N TRP A 359 4.73 5.38 15.68
CA TRP A 359 3.30 5.27 15.94
C TRP A 359 2.95 5.85 17.30
N GLY A 360 1.71 6.34 17.42
CA GLY A 360 1.13 6.74 18.70
C GLY A 360 0.43 5.57 19.40
N ALA A 361 -0.73 5.83 20.02
CA ALA A 361 -1.39 4.88 20.91
C ALA A 361 -2.06 3.65 20.26
N SER A 362 -2.19 3.63 18.94
CA SER A 362 -2.85 2.53 18.21
C SER A 362 -1.98 2.04 17.04
N PRO A 363 -0.78 1.48 17.29
CA PRO A 363 0.01 0.88 16.23
C PRO A 363 -0.68 -0.38 15.68
N PRO A 364 -0.43 -0.78 14.42
CA PRO A 364 -0.79 -2.12 13.96
C PRO A 364 -0.18 -3.20 14.84
N SER A 365 -0.73 -4.42 14.85
CA SER A 365 -0.08 -5.53 15.56
C SER A 365 1.26 -5.89 14.91
N ALA A 366 2.23 -6.31 15.72
CA ALA A 366 3.56 -6.66 15.23
C ALA A 366 3.49 -7.78 14.17
N ALA A 367 2.65 -8.79 14.41
CA ALA A 367 2.40 -9.87 13.46
C ALA A 367 1.82 -9.39 12.11
N ALA A 368 0.90 -8.41 12.11
CA ALA A 368 0.33 -7.89 10.86
C ALA A 368 1.37 -7.08 10.07
N THR A 369 2.18 -6.28 10.75
CA THR A 369 3.25 -5.51 10.11
C THR A 369 4.35 -6.44 9.56
N TRP A 370 4.72 -7.48 10.33
CA TRP A 370 5.65 -8.51 9.89
C TRP A 370 5.15 -9.26 8.65
N ARG A 371 3.89 -9.67 8.63
CA ARG A 371 3.27 -10.31 7.45
C ARG A 371 3.34 -9.45 6.19
N ALA A 372 3.20 -8.14 6.33
CA ALA A 372 3.38 -7.22 5.20
C ALA A 372 4.84 -7.13 4.75
N ALA A 373 5.79 -7.14 5.70
CA ALA A 373 7.23 -7.15 5.42
C ALA A 373 7.67 -8.42 4.67
N GLU A 374 7.11 -9.59 5.02
CA GLU A 374 7.29 -10.87 4.32
C GLU A 374 6.63 -10.89 2.92
N GLY A 375 6.03 -9.77 2.48
CA GLY A 375 5.30 -9.70 1.22
C GLY A 375 4.05 -10.57 1.20
N TYR A 376 3.45 -10.85 2.37
CA TYR A 376 2.34 -11.78 2.53
C TYR A 376 2.67 -13.17 1.96
N ASP A 377 3.84 -13.71 2.33
CA ASP A 377 4.21 -15.07 1.95
C ASP A 377 3.14 -16.08 2.36
N ARG A 378 2.89 -17.04 1.46
CA ARG A 378 1.83 -18.06 1.52
C ARG A 378 0.39 -17.54 1.56
N GLU A 379 0.16 -16.26 1.30
CA GLU A 379 -1.20 -15.74 1.12
C GLU A 379 -1.89 -16.43 -0.05
N LEU A 380 -3.15 -16.81 0.15
CA LEU A 380 -3.95 -17.46 -0.88
C LEU A 380 -4.27 -16.48 -2.00
N ALA A 381 -4.13 -16.92 -3.26
CA ALA A 381 -4.28 -16.07 -4.44
C ALA A 381 -5.61 -15.28 -4.46
N GLY A 382 -6.72 -15.92 -4.09
CA GLY A 382 -8.02 -15.27 -3.98
C GLY A 382 -8.06 -14.18 -2.91
N ARG A 383 -7.43 -14.42 -1.74
CA ARG A 383 -7.32 -13.45 -0.65
C ARG A 383 -6.38 -12.29 -1.01
N ARG A 384 -5.32 -12.57 -1.78
CA ARG A 384 -4.45 -11.52 -2.35
C ARG A 384 -5.21 -10.58 -3.28
N ILE A 385 -6.06 -11.12 -4.16
CA ILE A 385 -6.92 -10.32 -5.05
C ILE A 385 -7.88 -9.44 -4.24
N GLU A 386 -8.54 -10.03 -3.24
CA GLU A 386 -9.45 -9.30 -2.34
C GLU A 386 -8.73 -8.15 -1.61
N ARG A 387 -7.57 -8.43 -0.99
CA ARG A 387 -6.77 -7.42 -0.29
C ARG A 387 -6.34 -6.30 -1.22
N LEU A 388 -5.79 -6.61 -2.40
CA LEU A 388 -5.36 -5.60 -3.36
C LEU A 388 -6.52 -4.71 -3.82
N CYS A 389 -7.70 -5.29 -4.04
CA CYS A 389 -8.92 -4.55 -4.38
C CYS A 389 -9.35 -3.62 -3.25
N ILE A 390 -9.34 -4.08 -1.98
CA ILE A 390 -9.62 -3.25 -0.80
C ILE A 390 -8.63 -2.09 -0.69
N GLU A 391 -7.33 -2.37 -0.81
CA GLU A 391 -6.26 -1.35 -0.75
C GLU A 391 -6.39 -0.27 -1.83
N GLN A 392 -6.97 -0.59 -2.98
CA GLN A 392 -7.20 0.36 -4.09
C GLN A 392 -8.62 0.93 -4.12
N GLY A 393 -9.50 0.55 -3.19
CA GLY A 393 -10.90 0.96 -3.19
C GLY A 393 -11.68 0.50 -4.42
N VAL A 394 -11.31 -0.65 -5.00
CA VAL A 394 -11.98 -1.23 -6.16
C VAL A 394 -12.95 -2.31 -5.70
N PRO A 395 -14.27 -2.15 -5.92
CA PRO A 395 -15.24 -3.19 -5.59
C PRO A 395 -14.92 -4.51 -6.29
N LEU A 396 -15.01 -5.63 -5.54
CA LEU A 396 -14.75 -6.97 -6.03
C LEU A 396 -15.96 -7.87 -5.78
N THR A 397 -16.51 -8.47 -6.83
CA THR A 397 -17.46 -9.58 -6.73
C THR A 397 -16.73 -10.91 -6.83
N VAL A 398 -17.05 -11.88 -5.97
CA VAL A 398 -16.37 -13.18 -5.94
C VAL A 398 -17.31 -14.31 -6.32
N ASN A 399 -16.86 -15.16 -7.23
CA ASN A 399 -17.54 -16.37 -7.68
C ASN A 399 -16.71 -17.60 -7.29
N GLY A 400 -16.98 -18.14 -6.10
CA GLY A 400 -16.26 -19.28 -5.52
C GLY A 400 -15.78 -18.99 -4.10
N ASN A 401 -15.01 -19.93 -3.53
CA ASN A 401 -14.39 -19.76 -2.22
C ASN A 401 -12.92 -19.34 -2.36
N LEU A 402 -12.57 -18.15 -1.85
CA LEU A 402 -11.20 -17.62 -1.89
C LEU A 402 -10.23 -18.45 -1.04
N ASP A 403 -10.71 -19.08 0.04
CA ASP A 403 -9.89 -19.88 0.95
C ASP A 403 -9.49 -21.24 0.38
N GLN A 404 -10.00 -21.58 -0.82
CA GLN A 404 -9.65 -22.80 -1.55
C GLN A 404 -8.72 -22.52 -2.73
N SER A 405 -8.20 -21.29 -2.84
CA SER A 405 -7.21 -20.92 -3.85
C SER A 405 -5.79 -21.30 -3.44
N VAL A 406 -4.87 -21.31 -4.41
CA VAL A 406 -3.47 -21.72 -4.18
C VAL A 406 -2.70 -20.66 -3.40
N ALA A 407 -1.81 -21.09 -2.49
CA ALA A 407 -0.90 -20.20 -1.77
C ALA A 407 0.18 -19.62 -2.70
N MET A 408 0.45 -18.33 -2.58
CA MET A 408 1.43 -17.62 -3.39
C MET A 408 2.72 -17.32 -2.62
N GLY A 409 3.83 -17.18 -3.32
CA GLY A 409 5.05 -16.61 -2.75
C GLY A 409 4.93 -15.10 -2.46
N PRO A 410 6.00 -14.46 -1.96
CA PRO A 410 6.00 -13.05 -1.58
C PRO A 410 5.60 -12.11 -2.73
N GLN A 411 4.77 -11.13 -2.42
CA GLN A 411 4.28 -10.13 -3.38
C GLN A 411 5.36 -9.09 -3.67
N LYS A 412 5.73 -8.95 -4.95
CA LYS A 412 6.63 -7.88 -5.43
C LYS A 412 5.87 -6.60 -5.77
N ALA A 413 6.58 -5.50 -5.98
CA ALA A 413 6.02 -4.30 -6.59
C ALA A 413 5.56 -4.59 -8.04
N GLY A 414 4.46 -3.97 -8.45
CA GLY A 414 3.86 -4.18 -9.77
C GLY A 414 2.65 -3.27 -9.99
N SER A 415 2.17 -3.14 -11.23
CA SER A 415 0.92 -2.40 -11.45
C SER A 415 -0.26 -3.16 -10.82
N PHE A 416 -1.30 -2.44 -10.42
CA PHE A 416 -2.45 -3.06 -9.76
C PHE A 416 -3.03 -4.24 -10.56
N LEU A 417 -3.26 -4.06 -11.86
CA LEU A 417 -3.80 -5.11 -12.72
C LEU A 417 -2.83 -6.27 -12.92
N ASP A 418 -1.52 -6.01 -13.02
CA ASP A 418 -0.52 -7.08 -13.15
C ASP A 418 -0.46 -7.94 -11.89
N LEU A 419 -0.58 -7.31 -10.70
CA LEU A 419 -0.62 -8.04 -9.43
C LEU A 419 -1.87 -8.91 -9.33
N LEU A 420 -3.06 -8.39 -9.67
CA LEU A 420 -4.28 -9.18 -9.72
C LEU A 420 -4.19 -10.32 -10.72
N GLN A 421 -3.62 -10.06 -11.89
CA GLN A 421 -3.45 -11.07 -12.93
C GLN A 421 -2.49 -12.17 -12.49
N SER A 422 -1.37 -11.83 -11.85
CA SER A 422 -0.42 -12.83 -11.33
C SER A 422 -1.06 -13.79 -10.32
N ALA A 423 -1.97 -13.29 -9.49
CA ALA A 423 -2.71 -14.13 -8.55
C ALA A 423 -3.72 -15.02 -9.27
N ALA A 424 -4.47 -14.47 -10.23
CA ALA A 424 -5.38 -15.26 -11.05
C ALA A 424 -4.65 -16.36 -11.84
N ASP A 425 -3.45 -16.09 -12.34
CA ASP A 425 -2.63 -17.05 -13.09
C ASP A 425 -2.15 -18.21 -12.20
N VAL A 426 -1.74 -17.92 -10.96
CA VAL A 426 -1.32 -18.97 -10.00
C VAL A 426 -2.49 -19.84 -9.54
N ASP A 427 -3.65 -19.26 -9.28
CA ASP A 427 -4.86 -20.05 -8.96
C ASP A 427 -5.37 -20.81 -10.19
N GLY A 428 -5.13 -20.29 -11.39
CA GLY A 428 -5.83 -20.66 -12.61
C GLY A 428 -7.26 -20.10 -12.66
N GLY A 429 -7.56 -19.03 -11.91
CA GLY A 429 -8.86 -18.34 -11.91
C GLY A 429 -9.04 -17.37 -13.09
N VAL A 430 -10.08 -16.53 -13.03
CA VAL A 430 -10.33 -15.49 -14.05
C VAL A 430 -10.74 -14.19 -13.36
N ILE A 431 -9.94 -13.14 -13.57
CA ILE A 431 -10.27 -11.76 -13.19
C ILE A 431 -10.89 -11.01 -14.38
N HIS A 432 -12.09 -10.48 -14.21
CA HIS A 432 -12.89 -9.81 -15.23
C HIS A 432 -13.67 -8.64 -14.63
N GLU A 433 -14.46 -7.94 -15.43
CA GLU A 433 -15.30 -6.84 -14.95
C GLU A 433 -16.64 -7.38 -14.45
N ALA A 434 -17.15 -6.79 -13.37
CA ALA A 434 -18.48 -7.12 -12.86
C ALA A 434 -19.57 -6.38 -13.66
N ARG A 435 -20.80 -6.91 -13.63
CA ARG A 435 -21.94 -6.33 -14.37
C ARG A 435 -22.42 -4.99 -13.81
N GLY A 436 -22.38 -4.81 -12.49
CA GLY A 436 -22.77 -3.59 -11.76
C GLY A 436 -21.57 -2.71 -11.36
N GLY A 437 -20.52 -2.69 -12.17
CA GLY A 437 -19.30 -1.91 -11.89
C GLY A 437 -18.30 -2.64 -10.98
N GLY A 438 -17.02 -2.25 -11.10
CA GLY A 438 -15.92 -2.90 -10.38
C GLY A 438 -15.38 -4.17 -11.07
N LEU A 439 -14.60 -4.94 -10.34
CA LEU A 439 -14.01 -6.19 -10.80
C LEU A 439 -14.78 -7.39 -10.27
N ALA A 440 -14.67 -8.52 -10.95
CA ALA A 440 -15.16 -9.81 -10.49
C ALA A 440 -14.06 -10.86 -10.64
N TYR A 441 -13.95 -11.75 -9.65
CA TYR A 441 -13.01 -12.86 -9.65
C TYR A 441 -13.74 -14.20 -9.56
N ARG A 442 -13.46 -15.08 -10.53
CA ARG A 442 -13.92 -16.46 -10.53
C ARG A 442 -12.76 -17.38 -10.18
N THR A 443 -12.86 -18.09 -9.07
CA THR A 443 -11.80 -19.02 -8.62
C THR A 443 -11.66 -20.20 -9.56
N CYS A 444 -10.49 -20.85 -9.57
CA CYS A 444 -10.30 -22.06 -10.37
C CYS A 444 -11.28 -23.17 -9.97
N ARG A 445 -11.48 -23.36 -8.67
CA ARG A 445 -12.34 -24.43 -8.15
C ARG A 445 -13.81 -24.28 -8.55
N SER A 446 -14.32 -23.04 -8.63
CA SER A 446 -15.70 -22.80 -9.08
C SER A 446 -15.91 -23.05 -10.57
N LYS A 447 -14.83 -23.28 -11.34
CA LYS A 447 -14.92 -23.70 -12.73
C LYS A 447 -15.25 -25.18 -12.89
N TYR A 448 -14.90 -26.01 -11.92
CA TYR A 448 -15.20 -27.44 -11.94
C TYR A 448 -16.64 -27.73 -11.50
N ASN A 449 -17.24 -28.79 -12.05
CA ASN A 449 -18.56 -29.34 -11.66
C ASN A 449 -19.76 -28.37 -11.73
N GLN A 450 -19.87 -27.59 -12.80
CA GLN A 450 -21.04 -26.70 -13.04
C GLN A 450 -22.28 -27.42 -13.58
N GLY A 451 -22.23 -28.74 -13.69
CA GLY A 451 -23.28 -29.57 -14.29
C GLY A 451 -23.90 -30.57 -13.32
N MET A 452 -24.18 -30.17 -12.08
CA MET A 452 -25.10 -30.90 -11.21
C MET A 452 -26.35 -30.07 -10.97
#